data_AF-A7S1A5-F1
#
_entry.id   AF-A7S1A5-F1
#
_cell.length_a   1.000
_cell.length_b   1.000
_cell.length_c   1.000
_cell.angle_alpha   90.00
_cell.angle_beta   90.00
_cell.angle_gamma   90.00
#
_symmetry.space_group_name_H-M   'P 1'
#
loop_
_entity.id
_entity.type
_entity.pdbx_description
1 polymer ?
#
loop_
_entity_poly.entity_id
_entity_poly.type
_entity_poly.pdbx_seq_one_letter_code
_entity_poly.pdbx_strand_id
1 'polypeptide(L)'
;MADGMIDDCRLLLSRFESHSTVRFEIFSQIWKEMNFSFIHCGRKDFNGRIQIVDYLYRVVSSYLSSSCTFQYRVGALYCLYAIYHTQLCKPKIKIRMTLPMWKDLNDLHEQFRIDKHYDADFILRSLKNDRAFIFCAMPTQLAYGSREAITCQERERACAVSVEANSCVELAYGAVEKLLEVHSRYQKLKKRATQGSDVVNPNTVAMISDKFPSELARDIFKFEDWKQKRCHQHVLHQPSSSLLMMPEDNVDSDIAAASAVKDETMQEETEEESRASIRKTLKQKSFSQVNKVSKSMRHLQPKASDDPGQKFKRKR
;
A
#
# COMPACT_ATOMS: atom_id res chain seq x y z
N MET A 1 15.66 4.46 -0.44
CA MET A 1 15.62 5.82 0.16
C MET A 1 14.53 5.91 1.22
N ALA A 2 13.34 5.36 0.97
CA ALA A 2 12.24 5.32 1.92
C ALA A 2 12.56 4.56 3.23
N ASP A 3 13.17 3.36 3.12
CA ASP A 3 13.39 2.48 4.30
C ASP A 3 14.33 3.08 5.35
N GLY A 4 15.45 3.70 4.94
CA GLY A 4 16.38 4.32 5.89
C GLY A 4 15.74 5.45 6.71
N MET A 5 14.80 6.20 6.14
CA MET A 5 14.09 7.26 6.86
C MET A 5 13.09 6.70 7.88
N ILE A 6 12.47 5.54 7.58
CA ILE A 6 11.63 4.83 8.54
C ILE A 6 12.49 4.32 9.70
N ASP A 7 13.64 3.71 9.39
CA ASP A 7 14.56 3.20 10.40
C ASP A 7 15.09 4.31 11.31
N ASP A 8 15.43 5.48 10.76
CA ASP A 8 15.85 6.66 11.52
C ASP A 8 14.73 7.17 12.44
N CYS A 9 13.48 7.26 11.94
CA CYS A 9 12.33 7.65 12.77
C CYS A 9 12.06 6.63 13.88
N ARG A 10 12.15 5.34 13.57
CA ARG A 10 11.97 4.25 14.54
C ARG A 10 13.07 4.28 15.60
N LEU A 11 14.32 4.52 15.22
CA LEU A 11 15.45 4.64 16.12
C LEU A 11 15.30 5.84 17.06
N LEU A 12 14.84 6.98 16.53
CA LEU A 12 14.57 8.17 17.35
C LEU A 12 13.52 7.87 18.43
N LEU A 13 12.41 7.23 18.04
CA LEU A 13 11.33 6.92 18.97
C LEU A 13 11.70 5.80 19.97
N SER A 14 12.48 4.80 19.56
CA SER A 14 12.93 3.72 20.46
C SER A 14 13.94 4.22 21.50
N ARG A 15 14.82 5.15 21.13
CA ARG A 15 15.67 5.85 22.09
C ARG A 15 14.86 6.65 23.09
N PHE A 16 13.82 7.35 22.63
CA PHE A 16 12.93 8.10 23.52
C PHE A 16 12.19 7.18 24.51
N GLU A 17 11.67 6.04 24.04
CA GLU A 17 11.03 5.02 24.89
C GLU A 17 11.99 4.49 25.96
N SER A 18 13.27 4.28 25.61
CA SER A 18 14.29 3.75 26.54
C SER A 18 14.52 4.64 27.77
N HIS A 19 14.25 5.95 27.67
CA HIS A 19 14.37 6.87 28.79
C HIS A 19 13.15 6.88 29.72
N SER A 20 12.05 6.20 29.38
CA SER A 20 10.81 6.07 30.17
C SER A 20 10.16 7.40 30.61
N THR A 21 10.55 8.53 30.00
CA THR A 21 10.03 9.86 30.32
C THR A 21 9.25 10.43 29.14
N VAL A 22 8.25 11.27 29.45
CA VAL A 22 7.35 11.88 28.46
C VAL A 22 7.68 13.37 28.26
N ARG A 23 8.78 13.86 28.82
CA ARG A 23 9.16 15.28 28.83
C ARG A 23 9.79 15.68 27.49
N PHE A 24 9.46 16.88 27.01
CA PHE A 24 10.01 17.37 25.74
C PHE A 24 11.52 17.65 25.81
N GLU A 25 12.05 17.96 26.99
CA GLU A 25 13.47 18.22 27.19
C GLU A 25 14.36 17.05 26.72
N ILE A 26 14.06 15.84 27.19
CA ILE A 26 14.78 14.62 26.81
C ILE A 26 14.64 14.34 25.32
N PHE A 27 13.42 14.50 24.77
CA PHE A 27 13.21 14.36 23.34
C PHE A 27 14.09 15.32 22.53
N SER A 28 14.18 16.59 22.95
CA SER A 28 14.98 17.61 22.28
C SER A 28 16.48 17.32 22.35
N GLN A 29 16.94 16.67 23.42
CA GLN A 29 18.32 16.23 23.56
C GLN A 29 18.63 15.10 22.57
N ILE A 30 17.81 14.05 22.54
CA ILE A 30 17.98 12.92 21.60
C ILE A 30 17.93 13.41 20.15
N TRP A 31 17.02 14.33 19.82
CA TRP A 31 16.93 14.95 18.49
C TRP A 31 18.24 15.61 18.07
N LYS A 32 18.88 16.34 18.99
CA LYS A 32 20.17 17.01 18.76
C LYS A 32 21.33 16.01 18.68
N GLU A 33 21.37 15.02 19.57
CA GLU A 33 22.40 13.98 19.58
C GLU A 33 22.40 13.17 18.27
N MET A 34 21.22 12.87 17.73
CA MET A 34 21.08 12.22 16.43
C MET A 34 21.31 13.16 15.23
N ASN A 35 21.49 14.46 15.47
CA ASN A 35 21.51 15.50 14.45
C ASN A 35 20.34 15.40 13.45
N PHE A 36 19.16 15.06 13.96
CA PHE A 36 18.01 14.66 13.13
C PHE A 36 17.51 15.82 12.24
N SER A 37 17.85 17.07 12.57
CA SER A 37 17.59 18.23 11.72
C SER A 37 18.17 18.11 10.30
N PHE A 38 19.23 17.32 10.10
CA PHE A 38 19.81 17.09 8.75
C PHE A 38 18.99 16.15 7.87
N ILE A 39 17.92 15.53 8.38
CA ILE A 39 17.04 14.67 7.58
C ILE A 39 16.44 15.42 6.38
N HIS A 40 16.26 16.74 6.50
CA HIS A 40 15.77 17.63 5.45
C HIS A 40 16.81 17.90 4.35
N CYS A 41 18.08 17.62 4.59
CA CYS A 41 19.19 17.89 3.67
C CYS A 41 19.42 16.76 2.64
N GLY A 42 18.63 15.67 2.70
CA GLY A 42 18.80 14.51 1.83
C GLY A 42 18.61 14.80 0.34
N ARG A 43 17.94 15.91 -0.04
CA ARG A 43 17.82 16.35 -1.44
C ARG A 43 18.02 17.86 -1.60
N LYS A 44 18.65 18.23 -2.72
CA LYS A 44 18.91 19.62 -3.09
C LYS A 44 17.68 20.28 -3.73
N ASP A 45 16.89 19.51 -4.48
CA ASP A 45 15.73 20.02 -5.22
C ASP A 45 14.57 20.39 -4.30
N PHE A 46 13.88 21.48 -4.63
CA PHE A 46 12.71 21.96 -3.89
C PHE A 46 11.60 20.90 -3.82
N ASN A 47 11.28 20.26 -4.95
CA ASN A 47 10.27 19.20 -4.99
C ASN A 47 10.70 17.96 -4.20
N GLY A 48 12.01 17.63 -4.22
CA GLY A 48 12.57 16.54 -3.43
C GLY A 48 12.44 16.78 -1.92
N ARG A 49 12.67 18.01 -1.47
CA ARG A 49 12.45 18.40 -0.06
C ARG A 49 10.99 18.31 0.34
N ILE A 50 10.07 18.70 -0.55
CA ILE A 50 8.63 18.55 -0.30
C ILE A 50 8.26 17.08 -0.11
N GLN A 51 8.73 16.21 -1.00
CA GLN A 51 8.47 14.77 -0.92
C GLN A 51 9.04 14.14 0.35
N ILE A 52 10.25 14.54 0.75
CA ILE A 52 10.89 14.08 2.00
C ILE A 52 10.03 14.47 3.21
N VAL A 53 9.61 15.72 3.30
CA VAL A 53 8.83 16.21 4.44
C VAL A 53 7.43 15.57 4.46
N ASP A 54 6.76 15.46 3.31
CA ASP A 54 5.46 14.78 3.19
C ASP A 54 5.56 13.31 3.60
N TYR A 55 6.64 12.63 3.17
CA TYR A 55 6.92 11.25 3.55
C TYR A 55 7.19 11.10 5.05
N LEU A 56 8.00 11.98 5.65
CA LEU A 56 8.27 11.97 7.10
C LEU A 56 7.00 12.17 7.91
N TYR A 57 6.14 13.12 7.53
CA TYR A 57 4.85 13.28 8.19
C TYR A 57 4.01 12.01 8.10
N ARG A 58 4.00 11.32 6.96
CA ARG A 58 3.26 10.06 6.81
C ARG A 58 3.79 8.98 7.75
N VAL A 59 5.10 8.79 7.79
CA VAL A 59 5.76 7.81 8.67
C VAL A 59 5.47 8.13 10.13
N VAL A 60 5.75 9.37 10.57
CA VAL A 60 5.57 9.78 11.97
C VAL A 60 4.10 9.69 12.39
N SER A 61 3.17 10.08 11.51
CA SER A 61 1.75 10.04 11.84
C SER A 61 1.17 8.63 11.94
N SER A 62 1.84 7.61 11.37
CA SER A 62 1.45 6.21 11.59
C SER A 62 1.59 5.78 13.05
N TYR A 63 2.56 6.35 13.77
CA TYR A 63 2.82 6.07 15.19
C TYR A 63 1.87 6.82 16.15
N LEU A 64 1.01 7.72 15.63
CA LEU A 64 -0.05 8.35 16.41
C LEU A 64 -1.25 7.43 16.65
N SER A 65 -1.33 6.32 15.89
CA SER A 65 -2.40 5.34 16.01
C SER A 65 -2.54 4.82 17.44
N SER A 66 -3.77 4.55 17.83
CA SER A 66 -4.12 3.97 19.14
C SER A 66 -3.50 2.59 19.40
N SER A 67 -2.94 1.94 18.36
CA SER A 67 -2.21 0.66 18.48
C SER A 67 -0.80 0.81 19.07
N CYS A 68 -0.23 2.02 19.09
CA CYS A 68 1.11 2.27 19.62
C CYS A 68 1.07 2.60 21.13
N THR A 69 2.20 2.37 21.83
CA THR A 69 2.29 2.73 23.25
C THR A 69 2.16 4.25 23.43
N PHE A 70 1.68 4.67 24.60
CA PHE A 70 1.50 6.09 24.91
C PHE A 70 2.78 6.91 24.68
N GLN A 71 3.94 6.38 25.07
CA GLN A 71 5.23 7.04 24.87
C GLN A 71 5.57 7.22 23.39
N TYR A 72 5.35 6.21 22.53
CA TYR A 72 5.52 6.36 21.08
C TYR A 72 4.60 7.43 20.51
N ARG A 73 3.35 7.50 20.97
CA ARG A 73 2.37 8.50 20.50
C ARG A 73 2.78 9.92 20.87
N VAL A 74 3.29 10.13 22.10
CA VAL A 74 3.82 11.44 22.51
C VAL A 74 5.10 11.80 21.75
N GLY A 75 6.02 10.85 21.62
CA GLY A 75 7.24 11.02 20.83
C GLY A 75 6.94 11.38 19.38
N ALA A 76 5.94 10.72 18.76
CA ALA A 76 5.49 11.03 17.42
C ALA A 76 4.93 12.46 17.31
N LEU A 77 4.16 12.92 18.29
CA LEU A 77 3.69 14.31 18.35
C LEU A 77 4.86 15.31 18.44
N TYR A 78 5.87 15.01 19.27
CA TYR A 78 7.08 15.83 19.36
C TYR A 78 7.88 15.83 18.06
N CYS A 79 7.98 14.68 17.37
CA CYS A 79 8.56 14.57 16.04
C CYS A 79 7.83 15.45 15.03
N LEU A 80 6.48 15.40 14.98
CA LEU A 80 5.70 16.24 14.07
C LEU A 80 5.97 17.73 14.30
N TYR A 81 6.04 18.14 15.57
CA TYR A 81 6.40 19.50 15.94
C TYR A 81 7.80 19.86 15.47
N ALA A 82 8.80 19.05 15.79
CA ALA A 82 10.18 19.29 15.40
C ALA A 82 10.33 19.37 13.88
N ILE A 83 9.74 18.44 13.12
CA ILE A 83 9.76 18.44 11.64
C ILE A 83 9.11 19.71 11.09
N TYR A 84 7.97 20.13 11.65
CA TYR A 84 7.25 21.32 11.19
C TYR A 84 8.03 22.62 11.38
N HIS A 85 8.80 22.74 12.46
CA HIS A 85 9.62 23.92 12.72
C HIS A 85 11.00 23.87 12.07
N THR A 86 11.57 22.68 11.86
CA THR A 86 12.91 22.49 11.25
C THR A 86 12.90 22.39 9.73
N GLN A 87 11.73 22.22 9.09
CA GLN A 87 11.64 22.10 7.63
C GLN A 87 12.26 23.31 6.91
N LEU A 88 12.97 23.03 5.82
CA LEU A 88 13.61 24.04 4.98
C LEU A 88 12.70 24.55 3.83
N CYS A 89 11.45 24.07 3.78
CA CYS A 89 10.50 24.36 2.72
C CYS A 89 9.80 25.72 2.95
N LYS A 90 9.74 26.54 1.89
CA LYS A 90 8.98 27.80 1.85
C LYS A 90 8.05 27.77 0.63
N PRO A 91 6.71 27.78 0.81
CA PRO A 91 5.97 27.82 2.06
C PRO A 91 6.11 26.53 2.89
N LYS A 92 5.85 26.62 4.20
CA LYS A 92 5.85 25.47 5.12
C LYS A 92 4.82 24.44 4.68
N ILE A 93 5.24 23.17 4.61
CA ILE A 93 4.37 22.04 4.33
C ILE A 93 3.59 21.74 5.59
N LYS A 94 2.28 21.53 5.40
CA LYS A 94 1.35 21.20 6.46
C LYS A 94 1.18 19.69 6.58
N ILE A 95 0.87 19.25 7.79
CA ILE A 95 0.66 17.85 8.16
C ILE A 95 -0.72 17.43 7.67
N ARG A 96 -0.77 16.41 6.81
CA ARG A 96 -2.03 15.82 6.34
C ARG A 96 -2.61 14.91 7.41
N MET A 97 -3.83 15.20 7.84
CA MET A 97 -4.54 14.41 8.84
C MET A 97 -5.83 13.88 8.24
N THR A 98 -6.04 12.56 8.36
CA THR A 98 -7.33 11.94 8.06
C THR A 98 -8.28 12.06 9.25
N LEU A 99 -9.58 11.92 8.99
CA LEU A 99 -10.59 11.96 10.05
C LEU A 99 -10.32 10.96 11.19
N PRO A 100 -9.98 9.67 10.95
CA PRO A 100 -9.67 8.74 12.03
C PRO A 100 -8.42 9.16 12.81
N MET A 101 -7.34 9.55 12.13
CA MET A 101 -6.11 10.00 12.80
C MET A 101 -6.35 11.25 13.67
N TRP A 102 -7.26 12.12 13.25
CA TRP A 102 -7.64 13.28 14.04
C TRP A 102 -8.43 12.91 15.30
N LYS A 103 -9.27 11.87 15.24
CA LYS A 103 -9.95 11.33 16.43
C LYS A 103 -8.93 10.77 17.41
N ASP A 104 -8.02 9.90 16.94
CA ASP A 104 -6.96 9.34 17.77
C ASP A 104 -6.12 10.44 18.47
N LEU A 105 -5.80 11.51 17.74
CA LEU A 105 -5.04 12.63 18.28
C LEU A 105 -5.85 13.48 19.28
N ASN A 106 -7.17 13.58 19.14
CA ASN A 106 -8.01 14.23 20.14
C ASN A 106 -8.14 13.36 21.40
N ASP A 107 -8.27 12.05 21.26
CA ASP A 107 -8.30 11.12 22.39
C ASP A 107 -6.98 11.21 23.19
N LEU A 108 -5.85 11.29 22.47
CA LEU A 108 -4.54 11.52 23.08
C LEU A 108 -4.45 12.88 23.80
N HIS A 109 -5.06 13.92 23.24
CA HIS A 109 -5.11 15.24 23.86
C HIS A 109 -5.98 15.27 25.13
N GLU A 110 -7.04 14.47 25.19
CA GLU A 110 -7.81 14.28 26.43
C GLU A 110 -6.96 13.58 27.50
N GLN A 111 -6.18 12.56 27.12
CA GLN A 111 -5.22 11.91 28.02
C GLN A 111 -4.19 12.91 28.57
N PHE A 112 -3.63 13.80 27.74
CA PHE A 112 -2.70 14.84 28.21
C PHE A 112 -3.29 15.78 29.26
N ARG A 113 -4.60 16.06 29.18
CA ARG A 113 -5.30 16.89 30.16
C ARG A 113 -5.50 16.17 31.48
N ILE A 114 -5.85 14.89 31.43
CA ILE A 114 -6.05 14.05 32.62
C ILE A 114 -4.71 13.85 33.35
N ASP A 115 -3.67 13.47 32.60
CA ASP A 115 -2.34 13.16 33.13
C ASP A 115 -1.48 14.42 33.38
N LYS A 116 -2.00 15.61 33.06
CA LYS A 116 -1.35 16.92 33.23
C LYS A 116 0.02 17.02 32.53
N HIS A 117 0.14 16.42 31.36
CA HIS A 117 1.33 16.55 30.51
C HIS A 117 1.31 17.89 29.75
N TYR A 118 1.67 18.97 30.45
CA TYR A 118 1.62 20.33 29.91
C TYR A 118 2.50 20.55 28.67
N ASP A 119 3.64 19.87 28.56
CA ASP A 119 4.54 20.00 27.41
C ASP A 119 3.85 19.55 26.11
N ALA A 120 3.21 18.39 26.14
CA ALA A 120 2.50 17.81 25.00
C ALA A 120 1.23 18.58 24.64
N ASP A 121 0.49 19.03 25.65
CA ASP A 121 -0.67 19.91 25.43
C ASP A 121 -0.26 21.24 24.79
N PHE A 122 0.82 21.87 25.27
CA PHE A 122 1.36 23.10 24.69
C PHE A 122 1.78 22.90 23.23
N ILE A 123 2.54 21.85 22.94
CA ILE A 123 3.01 21.54 21.57
C ILE A 123 1.84 21.35 20.62
N LEU A 124 0.82 20.57 21.03
CA LEU A 124 -0.35 20.35 20.20
C LEU A 124 -1.13 21.65 19.95
N ARG A 125 -1.30 22.49 20.98
CA ARG A 125 -1.93 23.81 20.82
C ARG A 125 -1.12 24.73 19.92
N SER A 126 0.21 24.71 20.02
CA SER A 126 1.10 25.47 19.14
C SER A 126 0.89 25.08 17.68
N LEU A 127 0.86 23.78 17.36
CA LEU A 127 0.60 23.29 15.99
C LEU A 127 -0.78 23.70 15.47
N LYS A 128 -1.79 23.72 16.33
CA LYS A 128 -3.14 24.20 15.98
C LYS A 128 -3.13 25.71 15.68
N ASN A 129 -2.46 26.51 16.51
CA ASN A 129 -2.34 27.96 16.33
C ASN A 129 -1.59 28.32 15.04
N ASP A 130 -0.54 27.57 14.71
CA ASP A 130 0.26 27.74 13.50
C ASP A 130 -0.46 27.25 12.22
N ARG A 131 -1.68 26.71 12.34
CA ARG A 131 -2.45 26.11 11.24
C ARG A 131 -1.64 25.05 10.48
N ALA A 132 -0.90 24.24 11.24
CA ALA A 132 0.01 23.23 10.71
C ALA A 132 -0.71 22.03 10.08
N PHE A 133 -2.00 21.82 10.35
CA PHE A 133 -2.77 20.68 9.86
C PHE A 133 -3.59 21.00 8.60
N ILE A 134 -3.67 20.03 7.68
CA ILE A 134 -4.65 19.99 6.58
C ILE A 134 -5.48 18.73 6.74
N PHE A 135 -6.81 18.87 6.74
CA PHE A 135 -7.73 17.75 6.74
C PHE A 135 -7.87 17.17 5.33
N CYS A 136 -7.62 15.87 5.19
CA CYS A 136 -7.63 15.16 3.92
C CYS A 136 -8.40 13.84 4.05
N ALA A 137 -9.00 13.36 2.96
CA ALA A 137 -9.61 12.04 2.94
C ALA A 137 -8.55 10.93 3.00
N MET A 138 -7.41 11.13 2.33
CA MET A 138 -6.32 10.16 2.23
C MET A 138 -5.02 10.77 2.79
N PRO A 139 -4.18 9.97 3.49
CA PRO A 139 -2.91 10.44 4.04
C PRO A 139 -1.85 10.64 2.93
N THR A 140 -1.92 9.85 1.86
CA THR A 140 -1.04 9.98 0.68
C THR A 140 -1.71 10.84 -0.38
N GLN A 141 -0.95 11.74 -1.01
CA GLN A 141 -1.44 12.55 -2.12
C GLN A 141 -1.70 11.65 -3.33
N LEU A 142 -2.91 11.71 -3.87
CA LEU A 142 -3.25 11.01 -5.11
C LEU A 142 -3.02 11.97 -6.28
N ALA A 143 -2.16 11.57 -7.21
CA ALA A 143 -1.98 12.26 -8.49
C ALA A 143 -2.48 11.38 -9.63
N TYR A 144 -3.10 11.99 -10.65
CA TYR A 144 -3.52 11.27 -11.85
C TYR A 144 -2.28 10.67 -12.55
N GLY A 145 -2.26 9.35 -12.75
CA GLY A 145 -1.12 8.62 -13.31
C GLY A 145 -0.13 8.07 -12.27
N SER A 146 -0.21 8.47 -11.00
CA SER A 146 0.60 7.92 -9.90
C SER A 146 -0.04 6.62 -9.37
N ARG A 147 0.18 5.51 -10.07
CA ARG A 147 -0.35 4.19 -9.70
C ARG A 147 0.27 3.66 -8.40
N GLU A 148 1.40 4.23 -7.95
CA GLU A 148 2.11 3.84 -6.73
C GLU A 148 1.32 4.18 -5.45
N ALA A 149 0.63 5.32 -5.40
CA ALA A 149 -0.07 5.77 -4.19
C ALA A 149 -1.29 4.89 -3.84
N ILE A 150 -1.91 4.27 -4.85
CA ILE A 150 -3.06 3.37 -4.69
C ILE A 150 -2.57 1.95 -4.37
N THR A 151 -1.52 1.49 -5.06
CA THR A 151 -0.97 0.14 -4.89
C THR A 151 -0.19 -0.06 -3.58
N CYS A 152 0.43 0.97 -3.00
CA CYS A 152 1.11 0.86 -1.70
C CYS A 152 0.13 0.52 -0.56
N GLN A 153 -1.07 1.13 -0.55
CA GLN A 153 -2.07 0.84 0.48
C GLN A 153 -2.76 -0.52 0.26
N GLU A 154 -2.93 -0.93 -1.00
CA GLU A 154 -3.35 -2.30 -1.33
C GLU A 154 -2.30 -3.33 -0.92
N ARG A 155 -1.00 -3.04 -1.07
CA ARG A 155 0.10 -3.91 -0.60
C ARG A 155 0.14 -4.03 0.92
N GLU A 156 -0.06 -2.94 1.66
CA GLU A 156 -0.11 -2.98 3.13
C GLU A 156 -1.32 -3.80 3.62
N ARG A 157 -2.50 -3.60 3.01
CA ARG A 157 -3.69 -4.42 3.30
C ARG A 157 -3.51 -5.88 2.87
N ALA A 158 -2.90 -6.14 1.71
CA ALA A 158 -2.63 -7.50 1.23
C ALA A 158 -1.57 -8.21 2.08
N CYS A 159 -0.57 -7.50 2.61
CA CYS A 159 0.37 -8.04 3.58
C CYS A 159 -0.32 -8.38 4.90
N ALA A 160 -1.18 -7.51 5.42
CA ALA A 160 -1.94 -7.79 6.65
C ALA A 160 -2.82 -9.05 6.49
N VAL A 161 -3.55 -9.16 5.37
CA VAL A 161 -4.38 -10.34 5.05
C VAL A 161 -3.53 -11.60 4.84
N SER A 162 -2.35 -11.48 4.24
CA SER A 162 -1.41 -12.60 4.07
C SER A 162 -0.84 -13.09 5.41
N VAL A 163 -0.53 -12.17 6.33
CA VAL A 163 -0.03 -12.49 7.68
C VAL A 163 -1.11 -13.18 8.51
N GLU A 164 -2.36 -12.72 8.46
CA GLU A 164 -3.50 -13.40 9.10
C GLU A 164 -3.73 -14.80 8.51
N ALA A 165 -3.65 -14.93 7.18
CA ALA A 165 -3.76 -16.23 6.52
C ALA A 165 -2.61 -17.18 6.89
N ASN A 166 -1.40 -16.67 7.11
CA ASN A 166 -0.26 -17.48 7.58
C ASN A 166 -0.49 -17.97 9.02
N SER A 167 -1.02 -17.12 9.90
CA SER A 167 -1.37 -17.52 11.28
C SER A 167 -2.42 -18.62 11.32
N CYS A 168 -3.44 -18.57 10.43
CA CYS A 168 -4.45 -19.61 10.34
C CYS A 168 -3.90 -20.95 9.84
N VAL A 169 -2.92 -20.92 8.94
CA VAL A 169 -2.26 -22.13 8.42
C VAL A 169 -1.37 -22.79 9.48
N GLU A 170 -0.59 -22.01 10.23
CA GLU A 170 0.20 -22.52 11.37
C GLU A 170 -0.69 -23.17 12.46
N LEU A 171 -1.82 -22.53 12.78
CA LEU A 171 -2.81 -23.11 13.69
C LEU A 171 -3.42 -24.41 13.15
N ALA A 172 -3.61 -24.51 11.84
CA ALA A 172 -4.12 -25.72 11.18
C ALA A 172 -3.11 -26.89 11.25
N TYR A 173 -1.81 -26.65 11.06
CA TYR A 173 -0.78 -27.69 11.22
C TYR A 173 -0.77 -28.26 12.64
N GLY A 174 -0.77 -27.39 13.65
CA GLY A 174 -0.84 -27.82 15.05
C GLY A 174 -2.12 -28.59 15.39
N ALA A 175 -3.24 -28.31 14.71
CA ALA A 175 -4.49 -29.06 14.86
C ALA A 175 -4.42 -30.44 14.17
N VAL A 176 -3.77 -30.54 13.01
CA VAL A 176 -3.61 -31.81 12.27
C VAL A 176 -2.69 -32.78 13.00
N GLU A 177 -1.62 -32.31 13.63
CA GLU A 177 -0.75 -33.15 14.46
C GLU A 177 -1.51 -33.79 15.63
N LYS A 178 -2.31 -32.98 16.34
CA LYS A 178 -3.20 -33.46 17.41
C LYS A 178 -4.22 -34.46 16.88
N LEU A 179 -4.78 -34.20 15.69
CA LEU A 179 -5.72 -35.10 15.05
C LEU A 179 -5.07 -36.44 14.67
N LEU A 180 -3.83 -36.44 14.17
CA LEU A 180 -3.06 -37.66 13.88
C LEU A 180 -2.81 -38.46 15.15
N GLU A 181 -2.47 -37.79 16.25
CA GLU A 181 -2.28 -38.45 17.54
C GLU A 181 -3.57 -39.11 18.03
N VAL A 182 -4.69 -38.39 18.03
CA VAL A 182 -6.01 -38.89 18.43
C VAL A 182 -6.45 -40.04 17.51
N HIS A 183 -6.26 -39.93 16.21
CA HIS A 183 -6.58 -40.98 15.23
C HIS A 183 -5.74 -42.23 15.48
N SER A 184 -4.44 -42.09 15.78
CA SER A 184 -3.57 -43.23 16.09
C SER A 184 -4.03 -43.97 17.35
N ARG A 185 -4.48 -43.24 18.37
CA ARG A 185 -5.05 -43.80 19.61
C ARG A 185 -6.37 -44.51 19.32
N TYR A 186 -7.23 -43.89 18.52
CA TYR A 186 -8.49 -44.47 18.06
C TYR A 186 -8.26 -45.79 17.30
N GLN A 187 -7.29 -45.84 16.38
CA GLN A 187 -6.97 -47.05 15.63
C GLN A 187 -6.40 -48.18 16.51
N LYS A 188 -5.55 -47.85 17.50
CA LYS A 188 -5.07 -48.82 18.49
C LYS A 188 -6.20 -49.38 19.35
N LEU A 189 -7.13 -48.52 19.77
CA LEU A 189 -8.29 -48.91 20.57
C LEU A 189 -9.27 -49.76 19.75
N LYS A 190 -9.53 -49.37 18.50
CA LYS A 190 -10.33 -50.15 17.53
C LYS A 190 -9.78 -51.56 17.37
N LYS A 191 -8.47 -51.70 17.10
CA LYS A 191 -7.81 -53.02 16.97
C LYS A 191 -7.94 -53.88 18.22
N ARG A 192 -7.81 -53.29 19.41
CA ARG A 192 -7.96 -54.00 20.70
C ARG A 192 -9.41 -54.42 20.95
N ALA A 193 -10.38 -53.56 20.66
CA ALA A 193 -11.80 -53.84 20.86
C ALA A 193 -12.33 -54.91 19.87
N THR A 194 -11.80 -54.95 18.65
CA THR A 194 -12.16 -55.98 17.64
C THR A 194 -11.53 -57.35 17.91
N GLN A 195 -10.50 -57.44 18.75
CA GLN A 195 -9.84 -58.72 19.10
C GLN A 195 -10.57 -59.50 20.22
N GLY A 196 -11.50 -58.87 20.94
CA GLY A 196 -12.16 -59.47 22.12
C GLY A 196 -13.63 -59.86 21.96
N SER A 197 -14.22 -59.71 20.76
CA SER A 197 -15.65 -60.00 20.52
C SER A 197 -15.83 -60.71 19.17
N ASP A 198 -16.33 -61.94 19.22
CA ASP A 198 -16.48 -62.84 18.07
C ASP A 198 -17.58 -62.45 17.05
N VAL A 199 -18.39 -61.40 17.29
CA VAL A 199 -19.49 -61.06 16.36
C VAL A 199 -19.72 -59.54 16.25
N VAL A 200 -18.78 -58.80 15.68
CA VAL A 200 -19.06 -57.43 15.25
C VAL A 200 -18.49 -57.20 13.86
N ASN A 201 -19.38 -57.07 12.88
CA ASN A 201 -19.02 -56.72 11.51
C ASN A 201 -18.09 -55.49 11.52
N PRO A 202 -16.93 -55.52 10.83
CA PRO A 202 -15.90 -54.48 10.90
C PRO A 202 -16.39 -53.09 10.48
N ASN A 203 -17.52 -53.02 9.74
CA ASN A 203 -18.14 -51.79 9.29
C ASN A 203 -18.99 -51.07 10.36
N THR A 204 -19.40 -51.75 11.44
CA THR A 204 -20.25 -51.13 12.49
C THR A 204 -19.47 -50.26 13.47
N VAL A 205 -18.15 -50.45 13.56
CA VAL A 205 -17.23 -49.69 14.43
C VAL A 205 -16.38 -48.69 13.62
N ALA A 206 -16.55 -48.64 12.30
CA ALA A 206 -15.79 -47.74 11.42
C ALA A 206 -16.50 -46.38 11.28
N MET A 207 -16.40 -45.52 12.29
CA MET A 207 -16.94 -44.15 12.22
C MET A 207 -16.09 -43.18 11.37
N ILE A 208 -14.78 -43.42 11.25
CA ILE A 208 -13.83 -42.53 10.55
C ILE A 208 -12.98 -43.36 9.59
N SER A 209 -12.72 -42.84 8.38
CA SER A 209 -11.87 -43.52 7.41
C SER A 209 -10.44 -43.59 7.91
N ASP A 210 -9.76 -44.72 7.65
CA ASP A 210 -8.41 -44.94 8.15
C ASP A 210 -7.38 -43.93 7.57
N LYS A 211 -7.72 -43.28 6.46
CA LYS A 211 -6.87 -42.35 5.68
C LYS A 211 -7.20 -40.88 5.89
N PHE A 212 -8.25 -40.54 6.65
CA PHE A 212 -8.76 -39.18 6.77
C PHE A 212 -7.70 -38.14 7.19
N PRO A 213 -6.88 -38.35 8.25
CA PRO A 213 -5.87 -37.36 8.63
C PRO A 213 -4.78 -37.17 7.58
N SER A 214 -4.43 -38.23 6.85
CA SER A 214 -3.42 -38.18 5.77
C SER A 214 -3.95 -37.48 4.52
N GLU A 215 -5.25 -37.58 4.24
CA GLU A 215 -5.91 -36.85 3.15
C GLU A 215 -6.04 -35.37 3.48
N LEU A 216 -6.47 -35.05 4.70
CA LEU A 216 -6.54 -33.67 5.18
C LEU A 216 -5.18 -32.97 5.15
N ALA A 217 -4.11 -33.65 5.61
CA ALA A 217 -2.75 -33.11 5.53
C ALA A 217 -2.34 -32.84 4.07
N ARG A 218 -2.64 -33.77 3.15
CA ARG A 218 -2.33 -33.62 1.73
C ARG A 218 -3.05 -32.42 1.11
N ASP A 219 -4.30 -32.19 1.47
CA ASP A 219 -5.07 -31.09 0.91
C ASP A 219 -4.63 -29.73 1.48
N ILE A 220 -4.17 -29.67 2.74
CA ILE A 220 -3.50 -28.49 3.30
C ILE A 220 -2.19 -28.21 2.55
N PHE A 221 -1.36 -29.22 2.30
CA PHE A 221 -0.12 -29.05 1.51
C PHE A 221 -0.39 -28.58 0.07
N LYS A 222 -1.42 -29.11 -0.60
CA LYS A 222 -1.82 -28.63 -1.93
C LYS A 222 -2.26 -27.17 -1.90
N PHE A 223 -2.98 -26.77 -0.85
CA PHE A 223 -3.41 -25.39 -0.68
C PHE A 223 -2.22 -24.45 -0.45
N GLU A 224 -1.22 -24.87 0.34
CA GLU A 224 0.03 -24.13 0.50
C GLU A 224 0.81 -23.98 -0.81
N ASP A 225 1.00 -25.07 -1.55
CA ASP A 225 1.71 -25.05 -2.83
C ASP A 225 0.99 -24.16 -3.87
N TRP A 226 -0.34 -24.25 -3.93
CA TRP A 226 -1.15 -23.35 -4.75
C TRP A 226 -0.98 -21.88 -4.33
N LYS A 227 -0.99 -21.59 -3.02
CA LYS A 227 -0.78 -20.25 -2.48
C LYS A 227 0.62 -19.72 -2.83
N GLN A 228 1.66 -20.52 -2.62
CA GLN A 228 3.04 -20.16 -2.94
C GLN A 228 3.23 -19.87 -4.44
N LYS A 229 2.69 -20.72 -5.32
CA LYS A 229 2.73 -20.50 -6.78
C LYS A 229 2.02 -19.22 -7.20
N ARG A 230 0.86 -18.92 -6.60
CA ARG A 230 0.10 -17.70 -6.88
C ARG A 230 0.81 -16.45 -6.35
N CYS A 231 1.44 -16.52 -5.18
CA CYS A 231 2.31 -15.47 -4.65
C CYS A 231 3.54 -15.25 -5.55
N HIS A 232 4.20 -16.31 -6.01
CA HIS A 232 5.34 -16.20 -6.92
C HIS A 232 4.96 -15.60 -8.28
N GLN A 233 3.82 -15.96 -8.86
CA GLN A 233 3.32 -15.31 -10.07
C GLN A 233 3.03 -13.82 -9.86
N HIS A 234 2.47 -13.43 -8.71
CA HIS A 234 2.23 -12.03 -8.38
C HIS A 234 3.51 -11.20 -8.19
N VAL A 235 4.61 -11.84 -7.78
CA VAL A 235 5.93 -11.20 -7.63
C VAL A 235 6.67 -11.12 -8.96
N LEU A 236 6.58 -12.14 -9.82
CA LEU A 236 7.26 -12.19 -11.12
C LEU A 236 6.56 -11.39 -12.22
N HIS A 237 5.23 -11.28 -12.20
CA HIS A 237 4.46 -10.48 -13.18
C HIS A 237 4.32 -9.01 -12.79
N GLN A 238 5.00 -8.53 -11.75
CA GLN A 238 5.20 -7.09 -11.62
C GLN A 238 6.23 -6.69 -12.67
N PRO A 239 5.89 -5.84 -13.66
CA PRO A 239 6.93 -5.22 -14.45
C PRO A 239 7.83 -4.49 -13.46
N SER A 240 9.14 -4.76 -13.50
CA SER A 240 10.16 -3.92 -12.88
C SER A 240 10.08 -2.53 -13.50
N SER A 241 9.08 -1.74 -13.11
CA SER A 241 9.02 -0.31 -13.37
C SER A 241 9.75 0.41 -12.24
N SER A 242 10.97 -0.02 -11.99
CA SER A 242 11.96 0.68 -11.21
C SER A 242 12.95 1.33 -12.17
N LEU A 243 12.49 2.29 -12.97
CA LEU A 243 13.37 3.31 -13.54
C LEU A 243 12.55 4.47 -14.10
N LEU A 244 12.78 5.64 -13.49
CA LEU A 244 12.51 6.94 -14.10
C LEU A 244 13.18 6.97 -15.49
N MET A 245 12.40 6.84 -16.57
CA MET A 245 12.89 7.29 -17.86
C MET A 245 12.87 8.81 -17.88
N MET A 246 14.05 9.40 -17.76
CA MET A 246 14.34 10.69 -18.36
C MET A 246 14.46 10.48 -19.88
N PRO A 247 14.02 11.44 -20.71
CA PRO A 247 14.18 11.33 -22.15
C PRO A 247 15.62 11.71 -22.50
N GLU A 248 16.42 10.75 -22.97
CA GLU A 248 17.64 11.07 -23.70
C GLU A 248 17.71 10.33 -25.02
N ASP A 249 18.36 11.03 -25.95
CA ASP A 249 18.32 10.91 -27.39
C ASP A 249 18.89 9.61 -27.97
N ASN A 250 18.34 9.24 -29.13
CA ASN A 250 18.84 8.32 -30.14
C ASN A 250 20.37 8.07 -30.12
N VAL A 251 20.78 6.82 -29.91
CA VAL A 251 21.92 6.21 -30.63
C VAL A 251 21.67 4.70 -30.80
N ASP A 252 21.70 4.23 -32.04
CA ASP A 252 21.66 2.83 -32.46
C ASP A 252 22.82 2.01 -31.88
N SER A 253 22.53 0.79 -31.44
CA SER A 253 23.45 -0.35 -31.60
C SER A 253 22.72 -1.68 -31.37
N ASP A 254 22.66 -2.47 -32.43
CA ASP A 254 22.33 -3.89 -32.42
C ASP A 254 23.16 -4.67 -31.39
N ILE A 255 22.53 -5.62 -30.69
CA ILE A 255 23.11 -6.95 -30.37
C ILE A 255 21.94 -7.91 -30.14
N ALA A 256 21.93 -8.96 -30.96
CA ALA A 256 21.04 -10.10 -30.89
C ALA A 256 21.50 -11.09 -29.80
N ALA A 257 20.57 -11.67 -29.05
CA ALA A 257 20.61 -13.10 -28.66
C ALA A 257 19.29 -13.58 -28.00
N ALA A 258 18.65 -14.50 -28.73
CA ALA A 258 18.01 -15.75 -28.29
C ALA A 258 16.75 -15.67 -27.37
N SER A 259 15.53 -15.86 -27.89
CA SER A 259 14.93 -17.10 -28.43
C SER A 259 14.57 -18.15 -27.36
N ALA A 260 13.40 -17.99 -26.73
CA ALA A 260 12.53 -19.10 -26.32
C ALA A 260 11.12 -18.54 -26.04
N VAL A 261 10.08 -19.35 -26.29
CA VAL A 261 8.64 -19.04 -26.23
C VAL A 261 8.07 -18.43 -27.53
N LYS A 262 8.02 -19.25 -28.58
CA LYS A 262 7.04 -19.15 -29.67
C LYS A 262 6.03 -20.27 -29.48
N ASP A 263 4.79 -19.94 -29.13
CA ASP A 263 3.60 -20.61 -29.71
C ASP A 263 2.24 -20.00 -29.29
N GLU A 264 2.18 -19.08 -28.32
CA GLU A 264 0.88 -18.47 -27.93
C GLU A 264 0.70 -17.01 -28.40
N THR A 265 1.75 -16.34 -28.89
CA THR A 265 1.74 -14.90 -29.22
C THR A 265 1.15 -14.56 -30.60
N MET A 266 1.05 -15.50 -31.54
CA MET A 266 0.62 -15.17 -32.91
C MET A 266 -0.88 -14.89 -33.06
N GLN A 267 -1.72 -15.33 -32.12
CA GLN A 267 -3.16 -15.07 -32.17
C GLN A 267 -3.55 -13.74 -31.51
N GLU A 268 -2.84 -13.31 -30.45
CA GLU A 268 -3.14 -12.04 -29.79
C GLU A 268 -2.60 -10.83 -30.56
N GLU A 269 -1.39 -10.92 -31.14
CA GLU A 269 -0.81 -9.82 -31.93
C GLU A 269 -1.66 -9.49 -33.17
N THR A 270 -2.22 -10.51 -33.84
CA THR A 270 -3.10 -10.31 -35.00
C THR A 270 -4.46 -9.70 -34.62
N GLU A 271 -5.00 -10.02 -33.44
CA GLU A 271 -6.19 -9.35 -32.90
C GLU A 271 -5.94 -7.90 -32.50
N GLU A 272 -4.78 -7.59 -31.93
CA GLU A 272 -4.43 -6.22 -31.55
C GLU A 272 -4.16 -5.32 -32.76
N GLU A 273 -3.48 -5.85 -33.78
CA GLU A 273 -3.22 -5.16 -35.04
C GLU A 273 -4.52 -4.88 -35.82
N SER A 274 -5.45 -5.84 -35.84
CA SER A 274 -6.76 -5.66 -36.48
C SER A 274 -7.63 -4.66 -35.71
N ARG A 275 -7.65 -4.71 -34.37
CA ARG A 275 -8.33 -3.70 -33.52
C ARG A 275 -7.73 -2.31 -33.70
N ALA A 276 -6.40 -2.19 -33.80
CA ALA A 276 -5.71 -0.92 -34.03
C ALA A 276 -6.05 -0.33 -35.40
N SER A 277 -6.12 -1.17 -36.44
CA SER A 277 -6.51 -0.78 -37.79
C SER A 277 -7.98 -0.34 -37.88
N ILE A 278 -8.89 -1.04 -37.19
CA ILE A 278 -10.30 -0.63 -37.07
C ILE A 278 -10.42 0.72 -36.35
N ARG A 279 -9.67 0.95 -35.27
CA ARG A 279 -9.69 2.25 -34.57
C ARG A 279 -9.13 3.39 -35.42
N LYS A 280 -8.10 3.14 -36.24
CA LYS A 280 -7.56 4.12 -37.18
C LYS A 280 -8.59 4.49 -38.25
N THR A 281 -9.26 3.51 -38.84
CA THR A 281 -10.30 3.76 -39.86
C THR A 281 -11.52 4.45 -39.26
N LEU A 282 -11.93 4.10 -38.04
CA LEU A 282 -13.01 4.77 -37.33
C LEU A 282 -12.67 6.24 -37.03
N LYS A 283 -11.47 6.51 -36.50
CA LYS A 283 -10.99 7.89 -36.28
C LYS A 283 -10.91 8.69 -37.58
N GLN A 284 -10.42 8.09 -38.65
CA GLN A 284 -10.33 8.77 -39.95
C GLN A 284 -11.72 9.11 -40.50
N LYS A 285 -12.70 8.20 -40.38
CA LYS A 285 -14.10 8.47 -40.77
C LYS A 285 -14.76 9.53 -39.88
N SER A 286 -14.55 9.48 -38.57
CA SER A 286 -15.18 10.41 -37.62
C SER A 286 -14.59 11.82 -37.66
N PHE A 287 -13.33 11.98 -38.07
CA PHE A 287 -12.63 13.27 -38.05
C PHE A 287 -12.23 13.78 -39.44
N SER A 288 -12.65 13.15 -40.53
CA SER A 288 -12.38 13.64 -41.90
C SER A 288 -13.15 14.91 -42.25
N GLN A 289 -14.34 15.13 -41.68
CA GLN A 289 -15.15 16.34 -41.89
C GLN A 289 -14.76 17.52 -41.00
N VAL A 290 -13.84 17.32 -40.04
CA VAL A 290 -13.43 18.39 -39.11
C VAL A 290 -12.17 19.06 -39.65
N ASN A 291 -12.28 20.30 -40.12
CA ASN A 291 -11.13 21.09 -40.54
C ASN A 291 -10.08 21.17 -39.42
N LYS A 292 -8.83 20.82 -39.72
CA LYS A 292 -7.72 20.88 -38.75
C LYS A 292 -7.39 22.33 -38.43
N VAL A 293 -7.86 22.80 -37.28
CA VAL A 293 -7.53 24.14 -36.75
C VAL A 293 -6.23 24.06 -35.93
N SER A 294 -5.32 25.03 -36.14
CA SER A 294 -4.07 25.17 -35.38
C SER A 294 -4.34 25.24 -33.87
N LYS A 295 -3.45 24.67 -33.04
CA LYS A 295 -3.58 24.62 -31.57
C LYS A 295 -3.85 26.01 -30.96
N SER A 296 -3.35 27.07 -31.59
CA SER A 296 -3.53 28.47 -31.18
C SER A 296 -4.94 29.03 -31.40
N MET A 297 -5.84 28.34 -32.10
CA MET A 297 -7.15 28.89 -32.51
C MET A 297 -8.36 28.12 -31.95
N ARG A 298 -8.12 27.16 -31.05
CA ARG A 298 -9.16 26.25 -30.50
C ARG A 298 -10.18 26.90 -29.56
N HIS A 299 -9.95 28.14 -29.14
CA HIS A 299 -10.88 28.91 -28.29
C HIS A 299 -11.93 29.71 -29.09
N LEU A 300 -11.82 29.74 -30.42
CA LEU A 300 -12.86 30.24 -31.30
C LEU A 300 -13.75 29.05 -31.69
N GLN A 301 -15.02 29.07 -31.25
CA GLN A 301 -15.99 28.03 -31.60
C GLN A 301 -16.10 27.92 -33.14
N PRO A 302 -16.00 26.71 -33.73
CA PRO A 302 -16.25 26.54 -35.15
C PRO A 302 -17.75 26.73 -35.41
N LYS A 303 -18.12 27.72 -36.23
CA LYS A 303 -19.45 27.77 -36.83
C LYS A 303 -19.55 26.59 -37.81
N ALA A 304 -20.53 25.71 -37.58
CA ALA A 304 -20.88 24.68 -38.54
C ALA A 304 -21.22 25.35 -39.89
N SER A 305 -20.64 24.85 -40.97
CA SER A 305 -21.00 25.26 -42.32
C SER A 305 -22.40 24.77 -42.64
N ASP A 306 -23.31 25.70 -42.91
CA ASP A 306 -24.67 25.43 -43.40
C ASP A 306 -24.63 24.69 -44.73
N ASP A 307 -25.37 23.58 -44.82
CA ASP A 307 -25.71 22.90 -46.06
C ASP A 307 -26.82 23.68 -46.79
N PRO A 308 -26.84 23.78 -48.13
CA PRO A 308 -27.64 24.75 -48.85
C PRO A 308 -29.04 24.20 -49.11
N GLY A 309 -30.05 24.80 -48.49
CA GLY A 309 -31.41 24.74 -49.04
C GLY A 309 -32.53 24.70 -48.02
N GLN A 310 -33.00 25.86 -47.57
CA GLN A 310 -34.43 26.15 -47.56
C GLN A 310 -34.70 27.64 -47.33
N LYS A 311 -35.25 28.28 -48.36
CA LYS A 311 -35.76 29.65 -48.30
C LYS A 311 -37.00 29.67 -47.39
N PHE A 312 -36.94 30.44 -46.30
CA PHE A 312 -38.16 31.00 -45.70
C PHE A 312 -38.04 32.53 -45.62
N LYS A 313 -38.81 33.19 -46.50
CA LYS A 313 -39.13 34.62 -46.42
C LYS A 313 -39.98 34.86 -45.17
N ARG A 314 -39.69 35.92 -44.43
CA ARG A 314 -40.77 36.77 -43.87
C ARG A 314 -40.35 38.23 -43.83
N LYS A 315 -41.26 39.05 -44.37
CA LYS A 315 -41.24 40.50 -44.51
C LYS A 315 -41.40 41.17 -43.13
N ARG A 316 -40.87 42.41 -43.07
CA ARG A 316 -41.24 43.57 -42.24
C ARG A 316 -41.92 43.30 -40.90
#